data_AF-A0A1W9YMH7-F1
#
_entry.id   AF-A0A1W9YMH7-F1
#
_cell.length_a   1.000
_cell.length_b   1.000
_cell.length_c   1.000
_cell.angle_alpha   90.00
_cell.angle_beta   90.00
_cell.angle_gamma   90.00
#
_symmetry.space_group_name_H-M   'P 1'
#
loop_
_entity.id
_entity.type
_entity.pdbx_description
1 polymer ?
#
loop_
_entity_poly.entity_id
_entity_poly.type
_entity_poly.pdbx_seq_one_letter_code
_entity_poly.pdbx_strand_id
1 'polypeptide(L)' 'EPERASRPFDKDRDGFVFGEAGALMLIETEEHAKARGAKPLARLLGAGITSDAFHMVAPAADGVRAGRA' A
#
# COMPACT_ATOMS: atom_id res chain seq x y z
N GLU A 1 19.57 17.76 3.79
CA GLU A 1 19.59 16.57 4.68
C GLU A 1 18.88 15.41 3.98
N PRO A 2 19.59 14.60 3.17
CA PRO A 2 19.02 13.47 2.42
C PRO A 2 18.25 12.48 3.30
N GLU A 3 18.75 12.22 4.51
CA GLU A 3 18.15 11.39 5.55
C GLU A 3 16.75 11.86 6.01
N ARG A 4 16.36 13.11 5.74
CA ARG A 4 15.03 13.68 6.06
C ARG A 4 14.14 13.90 4.84
N ALA A 5 14.55 13.43 3.66
CA ALA A 5 13.78 13.59 2.44
C ALA A 5 12.45 12.83 2.50
N SER A 6 12.45 11.61 3.06
CA SER A 6 11.22 10.84 3.30
C SER A 6 10.65 11.20 4.67
N ARG A 7 9.68 12.13 4.68
CA ARG A 7 8.98 12.58 5.88
C ARG A 7 7.45 12.48 5.76
N PRO A 8 6.88 11.26 5.69
CA PRO A 8 5.43 11.08 5.62
C PRO A 8 4.72 11.80 6.77
N PHE A 9 3.62 12.48 6.45
CA PHE A 9 2.74 13.20 7.40
C PHE A 9 3.34 14.39 8.14
N ASP A 10 4.62 14.71 7.94
CA ASP A 10 5.22 15.92 8.47
C ASP A 10 4.47 17.16 7.94
N LYS A 11 4.34 18.18 8.80
CA LYS A 11 3.67 19.45 8.48
C LYS A 11 4.38 20.17 7.33
N ASP A 12 5.70 20.07 7.29
CA ASP A 12 6.56 20.75 6.33
C ASP A 12 6.99 19.78 5.20
N ARG A 13 6.25 18.70 4.95
CA ARG A 13 6.47 17.84 3.77
C ARG A 13 6.20 18.62 2.48
N ASP A 14 7.03 18.41 1.48
CA ASP A 14 7.05 19.20 0.23
C ASP A 14 6.97 18.33 -1.04
N GLY A 15 6.70 17.03 -0.90
CA GLY A 15 6.55 16.14 -2.04
C GLY A 15 6.75 14.68 -1.68
N PHE A 16 7.31 13.93 -2.63
CA PHE A 16 7.63 12.51 -2.51
C PHE A 16 9.07 12.26 -2.96
N VAL A 17 9.65 11.15 -2.48
CA VAL A 17 10.98 10.70 -2.89
C VAL A 17 10.81 9.63 -3.96
N PHE A 18 11.43 9.82 -5.13
CA PHE A 18 11.46 8.80 -6.18
C PHE A 18 12.34 7.62 -5.75
N GLY A 19 11.85 6.40 -5.99
CA GLY A 19 12.60 5.18 -5.75
C GLY A 19 12.09 4.06 -6.65
N GLU A 20 12.93 3.04 -6.86
CA GLU A 20 12.63 1.87 -7.68
C GLU A 20 12.79 0.60 -6.83
N ALA A 21 11.82 -0.31 -6.90
CA ALA A 21 11.86 -1.62 -6.24
C ALA A 21 10.80 -2.57 -6.82
N GLY A 22 10.91 -3.86 -6.51
CA GLY A 22 9.89 -4.87 -6.81
C GLY A 22 9.75 -5.88 -5.67
N ALA A 23 8.53 -6.40 -5.46
CA ALA A 23 8.24 -7.41 -4.46
C ALA A 23 7.13 -8.35 -4.95
N LEU A 24 7.11 -9.58 -4.43
CA LEU A 24 6.11 -10.60 -4.74
C LEU A 24 5.61 -11.25 -3.44
N MET A 25 4.31 -11.52 -3.36
CA MET A 25 3.71 -12.36 -2.33
C MET A 25 2.91 -13.47 -2.98
N LEU A 26 3.05 -14.70 -2.47
CA LEU A 26 2.21 -15.82 -2.86
C LEU A 26 1.02 -15.89 -1.89
N ILE A 27 -0.18 -15.81 -2.45
CA ILE A 27 -1.43 -16.02 -1.70
C ILE A 27 -2.00 -17.36 -2.15
N GLU A 28 -2.27 -18.23 -1.19
CA GLU A 28 -2.80 -19.58 -1.40
C GLU A 28 -3.69 -19.97 -0.22
N THR A 29 -4.43 -21.07 -0.35
CA THR A 29 -5.23 -21.60 0.76
C THR A 29 -4.32 -22.17 1.85
N GLU A 30 -4.77 -22.12 3.12
CA GLU A 30 -4.01 -22.69 4.25
C GLU A 30 -3.78 -24.19 4.05
N GLU A 31 -4.74 -24.90 3.47
CA GLU A 31 -4.62 -26.32 3.13
C GLU A 31 -3.52 -26.58 2.10
N HIS A 32 -3.49 -25.81 1.01
CA HIS A 32 -2.45 -25.95 -0.02
C HIS A 32 -1.06 -25.63 0.55
N ALA A 33 -0.93 -24.56 1.34
CA ALA A 33 0.31 -24.21 2.03
C ALA A 33 0.80 -25.33 2.94
N LYS A 34 -0.09 -25.93 3.74
CA LYS A 34 0.23 -27.05 4.64
C LYS A 34 0.62 -28.30 3.86
N ALA A 35 -0.09 -28.63 2.78
CA ALA A 35 0.18 -29.81 1.96
C ALA A 35 1.59 -29.79 1.36
N ARG A 36 2.08 -28.59 0.98
CA ARG A 36 3.46 -28.41 0.49
C ARG A 36 4.50 -28.09 1.58
N GLY A 37 4.12 -28.10 2.86
CA GLY A 37 5.01 -27.83 4.00
C GLY A 37 5.44 -26.36 4.16
N ALA A 38 4.71 -25.42 3.59
CA ALA A 38 5.01 -23.99 3.72
C ALA A 38 4.57 -23.45 5.09
N LYS A 39 5.37 -22.54 5.65
CA LYS A 39 5.01 -21.79 6.85
C LYS A 39 4.25 -20.51 6.46
N PRO A 40 2.96 -20.35 6.80
CA PRO A 40 2.24 -19.10 6.56
C PRO A 40 2.89 -17.94 7.32
N LEU A 41 3.07 -16.80 6.66
CA LEU A 41 3.60 -15.58 7.27
C LEU A 41 2.48 -14.72 7.89
N ALA A 42 1.31 -14.73 7.26
CA ALA A 42 0.14 -13.98 7.68
C ALA A 42 -1.14 -14.64 7.13
N ARG A 43 -2.30 -14.15 7.58
CA ARG A 43 -3.61 -14.49 7.01
C ARG A 43 -4.21 -13.24 6.36
N LEU A 44 -4.75 -13.39 5.15
CA LEU A 44 -5.48 -12.32 4.48
C LEU A 44 -6.91 -12.26 5.05
N LEU A 45 -7.24 -11.19 5.77
CA LEU A 45 -8.54 -11.02 6.43
C LEU A 45 -9.57 -10.30 5.56
N GLY A 46 -9.13 -9.57 4.53
CA GLY A 46 -9.98 -8.83 3.62
C GLY A 46 -9.18 -8.01 2.63
N ALA A 47 -9.86 -7.45 1.63
CA ALA A 47 -9.30 -6.52 0.66
C ALA A 47 -10.35 -5.43 0.34
N GLY A 48 -9.89 -4.18 0.24
CA GLY A 48 -10.71 -3.03 -0.13
C GLY A 48 -10.11 -2.35 -1.36
N ILE A 49 -10.97 -1.95 -2.30
CA ILE A 49 -10.59 -1.15 -3.47
C ILE A 49 -11.58 0.01 -3.55
N THR A 50 -11.06 1.25 -3.53
CA THR A 50 -11.87 2.47 -3.57
C THR A 50 -11.37 3.41 -4.66
N SER A 51 -12.25 4.29 -5.15
CA SER A 51 -11.92 5.38 -6.06
C SER A 51 -12.65 6.64 -5.63
N ASP A 52 -12.00 7.81 -5.76
CA ASP A 52 -12.63 9.09 -5.47
C ASP A 52 -13.44 9.65 -6.65
N ALA A 53 -13.22 9.09 -7.86
CA ALA A 53 -13.79 9.48 -9.14
C ALA A 53 -13.63 10.98 -9.50
N PHE A 54 -12.58 11.63 -9.02
CA PHE A 54 -12.37 13.07 -9.23
C PHE A 54 -11.60 13.39 -10.51
N HIS A 55 -10.45 12.75 -10.71
CA HIS A 55 -9.58 12.95 -11.87
C HIS A 55 -8.84 11.65 -12.18
N MET A 56 -8.41 11.48 -13.43
CA MET A 56 -7.74 10.25 -13.91
C MET A 56 -6.40 9.92 -13.18
N VAL A 57 -5.78 10.90 -12.51
CA VAL A 57 -4.39 10.78 -12.01
C VAL A 57 -4.20 11.53 -10.70
N ALA A 58 -4.76 12.75 -10.58
CA ALA A 58 -4.69 13.52 -9.36
C ALA A 58 -5.79 13.10 -8.37
N PRO A 59 -5.49 12.94 -7.07
CA PRO A 59 -6.52 12.76 -6.05
C PRO A 59 -7.35 14.03 -5.89
N ALA A 60 -8.53 13.91 -5.29
CA ALA A 60 -9.27 15.06 -4.79
C ALA A 60 -8.41 15.88 -3.81
N ALA A 61 -8.48 17.22 -3.91
CA ALA A 61 -7.68 18.13 -3.10
C ALA A 61 -7.92 17.99 -1.58
N ASP A 62 -9.09 17.51 -1.18
CA ASP A 62 -9.45 17.26 0.23
C ASP A 62 -8.98 15.90 0.75
N GLY A 63 -8.58 14.97 -0.12
CA GLY A 63 -8.11 13.62 0.21
C GLY A 63 -9.13 12.71 0.93
N VAL A 64 -10.37 13.15 1.16
CA VAL A 64 -11.30 12.49 2.08
C VAL A 64 -11.71 11.10 1.58
N ARG A 65 -11.92 10.96 0.27
CA ARG A 65 -12.35 9.70 -0.34
C ARG A 65 -11.21 8.69 -0.47
N ALA A 66 -9.97 9.14 -0.67
CA ALA A 66 -8.80 8.26 -0.73
C ALA A 66 -8.53 7.55 0.61
N GLY A 67 -8.90 8.16 1.73
CA GLY A 67 -8.70 7.60 3.08
C GLY A 67 -9.77 6.61 3.56
N ARG A 68 -10.71 6.17 2.70
CA ARG A 68 -11.84 5.30 3.09
C ARG A 68 -11.69 3.81 2.74
N ALA A 69 -10.51 3.40 2.26
CA ALA A 69 -10.21 1.99 1.97
C ALA A 69 -9.94 1.16 3.24
#